data_AF-A0A6B2LUD1-F1
#
_entry.id   AF-A0A6B2LUD1-F1
#
_cell.length_a   1.000
_cell.length_b   1.000
_cell.length_c   1.000
_cell.angle_alpha   90.00
_cell.angle_beta   90.00
_cell.angle_gamma   90.00
#
_symmetry.space_group_name_H-M   'P 1'
#
loop_
_entity.id
_entity.type
_entity.pdbx_description
1 polymer ?
#
loop_
_entity_poly.entity_id
_entity_poly.type
_entity_poly.pdbx_seq_one_letter_code
_entity_poly.pdbx_strand_id
1 'polypeptide(L)'
;MGEKLFKARCANCHTLEKGGDQKTGPNLHGLFGRRAGSVVGYHYSAANLASGVVWDEDKLFEYLLNPKKVHPKDQNVLCWPEGSPRQS
;
A
#
# COMPACT_ATOMS: atom_id res chain seq x y z
N MET A 1 17.99 4.94 7.57
CA MET A 1 17.95 4.30 6.24
C MET A 1 16.54 4.12 5.65
N GLY A 2 15.45 4.07 6.43
CA GLY A 2 14.08 3.90 5.88
C GLY A 2 13.50 5.10 5.13
N GLU A 3 13.74 6.33 5.61
CA GLU A 3 13.20 7.55 4.98
C GLU A 3 13.69 7.75 3.52
N LYS A 4 14.96 7.48 3.24
CA LYS A 4 15.53 7.57 1.88
C LYS A 4 14.87 6.57 0.93
N LEU A 5 14.62 5.34 1.38
CA LEU A 5 13.92 4.31 0.60
C LEU A 5 12.46 4.72 0.33
N PHE A 6 11.78 5.26 1.34
CA PHE A 6 10.43 5.78 1.18
C PHE A 6 10.38 6.91 0.13
N LYS A 7 11.29 7.88 0.22
CA LYS A 7 11.39 8.98 -0.75
C LYS A 7 11.65 8.47 -2.18
N ALA A 8 12.48 7.45 -2.34
CA ALA A 8 12.84 6.92 -3.64
C ALA A 8 11.76 6.02 -4.28
N ARG A 9 10.95 5.31 -3.47
CA ARG A 9 10.05 4.25 -3.98
C ARG A 9 8.57 4.47 -3.68
N CYS A 10 8.24 5.25 -2.65
CA CYS A 10 6.88 5.34 -2.12
C CYS A 10 6.30 6.76 -2.15
N ALA A 11 7.13 7.80 -1.96
CA ALA A 11 6.69 9.19 -1.80
C ALA A 11 6.02 9.78 -3.05
N ASN A 12 6.27 9.21 -4.22
CA ASN A 12 5.57 9.57 -5.46
C ASN A 12 4.08 9.22 -5.38
N CYS A 13 3.73 8.11 -4.71
CA CYS A 13 2.38 7.56 -4.69
C CYS A 13 1.71 7.69 -3.32
N HIS A 14 2.45 7.95 -2.24
CA HIS A 14 1.93 8.02 -0.88
C HIS A 14 2.39 9.26 -0.13
N THR A 15 1.57 9.69 0.81
CA THR A 15 1.87 10.72 1.81
C THR A 15 1.91 10.10 3.21
N LEU A 16 2.69 10.70 4.12
CA LEU A 16 2.84 10.24 5.52
C LEU A 16 2.21 11.21 6.53
N GLU A 17 1.88 12.43 6.10
CA GLU A 17 1.33 13.47 6.96
C GLU A 17 -0.09 13.14 7.40
N LYS A 18 -0.44 13.52 8.63
CA LYS A 18 -1.81 13.34 9.15
C LYS A 18 -2.79 14.15 8.31
N GLY A 19 -3.76 13.46 7.70
CA GLY A 19 -4.74 14.09 6.81
C GLY A 19 -4.14 14.56 5.48
N GLY A 20 -2.95 14.08 5.12
CA GLY A 20 -2.33 14.39 3.84
C GLY A 20 -3.10 13.82 2.65
N ASP A 21 -2.83 14.37 1.48
CA ASP A 21 -3.54 14.03 0.25
C ASP A 21 -3.42 12.55 -0.11
N GLN A 22 -4.49 12.01 -0.67
CA GLN A 22 -4.44 10.75 -1.41
C GLN A 22 -3.84 11.03 -2.79
N LYS A 23 -2.80 10.30 -3.19
CA LYS A 23 -2.23 10.41 -4.55
C LYS A 23 -2.67 9.19 -5.36
N THR A 24 -1.77 8.63 -6.17
CA THR A 24 -1.97 7.33 -6.80
C THR A 24 -2.25 6.23 -5.76
N GLY A 25 -1.64 6.32 -4.58
CA GLY A 25 -1.86 5.45 -3.43
C GLY A 25 -2.51 6.20 -2.25
N PRO A 26 -3.05 5.46 -1.27
CA PRO A 26 -3.67 6.06 -0.09
C PRO A 26 -2.64 6.70 0.85
N ASN A 27 -3.11 7.60 1.71
CA ASN A 27 -2.28 8.14 2.79
C ASN A 27 -1.88 7.04 3.80
N LEU A 28 -0.60 7.03 4.19
CA LEU A 28 -0.01 6.02 5.06
C LEU A 28 0.20 6.53 6.50
N HIS A 29 -0.33 7.70 6.86
CA HIS A 29 -0.31 8.16 8.25
C HIS A 29 -1.10 7.19 9.13
N GLY A 30 -0.49 6.78 10.25
CA GLY A 30 -1.12 5.82 11.16
C GLY A 30 -1.38 4.45 10.51
N LEU A 31 -0.46 3.99 9.66
CA LEU A 31 -0.58 2.69 9.00
C LEU A 31 -0.61 1.53 9.99
N PHE A 32 0.28 1.53 10.98
CA PHE A 32 0.37 0.45 11.96
C PHE A 32 -0.88 0.37 12.84
N GLY A 33 -1.41 -0.84 13.01
CA GLY A 33 -2.69 -1.14 13.65
C GLY A 33 -3.93 -0.93 12.75
N ARG A 34 -3.75 -0.39 11.54
CA ARG A 34 -4.86 -0.11 10.62
C ARG A 34 -5.18 -1.32 9.75
N ARG A 35 -6.46 -1.54 9.46
CA ARG A 35 -6.90 -2.56 8.50
C ARG A 35 -6.60 -2.10 7.06
N ALA A 36 -6.18 -3.01 6.20
CA ALA A 36 -6.04 -2.75 4.77
C ALA A 36 -7.38 -2.31 4.17
N GLY A 37 -7.33 -1.40 3.19
CA GLY A 37 -8.53 -0.90 2.52
C GLY A 37 -9.41 0.05 3.35
N SER A 38 -8.95 0.56 4.49
CA SER A 38 -9.81 1.29 5.43
C SER A 38 -9.69 2.83 5.38
N VAL A 39 -8.85 3.39 4.50
CA VAL A 39 -8.73 4.87 4.41
C VAL A 39 -9.96 5.44 3.71
N VAL A 40 -10.64 6.34 4.40
CA VAL A 40 -11.83 7.01 3.87
C VAL A 40 -11.46 7.88 2.67
N GLY A 41 -12.26 7.82 1.61
CA GLY A 41 -12.08 8.64 0.42
C GLY A 41 -11.06 8.11 -0.60
N TYR A 42 -10.50 6.91 -0.39
CA TYR A 42 -9.65 6.24 -1.39
C TYR A 42 -10.35 5.00 -1.97
N HIS A 43 -10.20 4.81 -3.28
CA HIS A 43 -10.80 3.70 -4.00
C HIS A 43 -9.83 2.51 -4.03
N TYR A 44 -10.12 1.51 -3.20
CA TYR A 44 -9.35 0.27 -3.12
C TYR A 44 -9.87 -0.79 -4.09
N SER A 45 -8.99 -1.72 -4.48
CA SER A 45 -9.42 -2.92 -5.18
C SER A 45 -10.27 -3.81 -4.26
N ALA A 46 -11.19 -4.57 -4.85
CA ALA A 46 -12.03 -5.51 -4.10
C ALA A 46 -11.18 -6.53 -3.29
N ALA A 47 -10.04 -6.94 -3.84
CA ALA A 47 -9.10 -7.83 -3.17
C ALA A 47 -8.42 -7.18 -1.97
N ASN A 48 -8.08 -5.87 -2.05
CA ASN A 48 -7.49 -5.15 -0.93
C ASN A 48 -8.50 -5.01 0.23
N LEU A 49 -9.74 -4.61 -0.07
CA LEU A 49 -10.84 -4.53 0.90
C LEU A 49 -11.13 -5.87 1.58
N ALA A 50 -11.12 -6.95 0.80
CA ALA A 50 -11.39 -8.31 1.29
C ALA A 50 -10.19 -8.99 1.95
N SER A 51 -9.00 -8.38 1.94
CA SER A 51 -7.76 -9.03 2.41
C SER A 51 -7.79 -9.38 3.91
N GLY A 52 -8.53 -8.61 4.72
CA GLY A 52 -8.57 -8.78 6.17
C GLY A 52 -7.25 -8.48 6.88
N VAL A 53 -6.23 -7.98 6.16
CA VAL A 53 -4.92 -7.68 6.71
C VAL A 53 -5.00 -6.51 7.68
N VAL A 54 -4.35 -6.66 8.83
CA VAL A 54 -4.02 -5.56 9.74
C VAL A 54 -2.54 -5.28 9.57
N TRP A 55 -2.18 -4.02 9.38
CA TRP A 55 -0.80 -3.62 9.18
C TRP A 55 -0.06 -3.58 10.51
N ASP A 56 0.94 -4.41 10.66
CA ASP A 56 1.97 -4.32 11.70
C ASP A 56 3.36 -4.31 11.02
N GLU A 57 4.43 -4.25 11.81
CA GLU A 57 5.80 -4.21 11.28
C GLU A 57 6.14 -5.48 10.48
N ASP A 58 5.80 -6.66 11.00
CA ASP A 58 6.08 -7.94 10.36
C ASP A 58 5.31 -8.07 9.06
N LYS A 59 4.03 -7.71 9.06
CA LYS A 59 3.16 -7.80 7.90
C LYS A 59 3.55 -6.81 6.81
N LEU A 60 3.96 -5.61 7.21
CA LEU A 60 4.51 -4.64 6.28
C LEU A 60 5.82 -5.16 5.68
N PHE A 61 6.70 -5.75 6.48
CA PHE A 61 7.95 -6.33 5.98
C PHE A 61 7.70 -7.50 5.01
N GLU A 62 6.79 -8.43 5.34
CA GLU A 62 6.35 -9.49 4.43
C GLU A 62 5.81 -8.94 3.13
N TYR A 63 5.00 -7.87 3.19
CA TYR A 63 4.44 -7.22 2.02
C TYR A 63 5.51 -6.56 1.15
N LEU A 64 6.49 -5.89 1.76
CA LEU A 64 7.59 -5.27 1.03
C LEU A 64 8.52 -6.30 0.39
N LEU A 65 8.68 -7.49 0.99
CA LEU A 65 9.43 -8.60 0.43
C LEU A 65 8.69 -9.30 -0.71
N ASN A 66 7.42 -9.62 -0.51
CA ASN A 66 6.59 -10.29 -1.51
C ASN A 66 5.12 -9.89 -1.37
N PRO A 67 4.70 -8.83 -2.08
CA PRO A 67 3.34 -8.32 -1.97
C PRO A 67 2.29 -9.35 -2.43
N LYS A 68 2.61 -10.19 -3.44
CA LYS A 68 1.73 -11.26 -3.92
C LYS A 68 1.49 -12.34 -2.85
N LYS A 69 2.38 -12.51 -1.86
CA LYS A 69 2.16 -13.47 -0.77
C LYS A 69 1.10 -12.98 0.21
N VAL A 70 1.09 -11.67 0.50
CA VAL A 70 0.17 -11.06 1.47
C VAL A 70 -1.16 -10.70 0.82
N HIS A 71 -1.12 -10.22 -0.42
CA HIS A 71 -2.31 -9.86 -1.21
C HIS A 71 -2.30 -10.61 -2.56
N PRO A 72 -2.50 -11.94 -2.58
CA PRO A 72 -2.37 -12.76 -3.79
C PRO A 72 -3.38 -12.43 -4.88
N LYS A 73 -4.53 -11.88 -4.50
CA LYS A 73 -5.61 -11.53 -5.42
C LYS A 73 -5.61 -10.05 -5.80
N ASP A 74 -4.77 -9.23 -5.17
CA ASP A 74 -4.68 -7.81 -5.47
C ASP A 74 -3.71 -7.61 -6.63
N GLN A 75 -4.20 -7.02 -7.71
CA GLN A 75 -3.38 -6.77 -8.90
C GLN A 75 -2.61 -5.44 -8.80
N ASN A 76 -2.90 -4.64 -7.76
CA ASN A 76 -2.40 -3.28 -7.57
C ASN A 76 -1.53 -3.17 -6.29
N VAL A 77 -0.78 -4.23 -5.97
CA VAL A 77 0.03 -4.37 -4.73
C VAL A 77 1.25 -3.47 -4.63
N LEU A 78 1.60 -2.75 -5.69
CA LEU A 78 2.67 -1.76 -5.72
C LEU A 78 2.17 -0.62 -6.61
N CYS A 79 2.84 0.55 -6.56
CA CYS A 79 2.50 1.68 -7.43
C CYS A 79 2.70 1.26 -8.89
N TRP A 80 1.64 0.67 -9.43
CA TRP A 80 1.57 0.08 -10.75
C TRP A 80 0.62 0.98 -11.52
N PRO A 81 1.13 1.80 -12.46
CA PRO A 81 0.25 2.57 -13.30
C PRO A 81 -0.71 1.62 -14.02
N GLU A 82 -1.97 2.02 -14.10
CA GLU A 82 -2.97 1.32 -14.89
C GLU A 82 -2.41 1.13 -16.32
N GLY A 83 -2.19 -0.12 -16.74
CA GLY A 83 -1.65 -0.45 -18.06
C GLY A 83 -0.18 -0.91 -18.15
N SER A 84 0.62 -0.96 -17.07
CA SER A 84 1.93 -1.63 -17.17
C SER A 84 1.80 -3.17 -17.21
N PRO A 85 2.64 -3.90 -17.97
CA PRO A 85 2.51 -5.34 -18.14
C PRO A 85 2.89 -6.09 -16.86
N ARG A 86 1.91 -6.75 -16.23
CA ARG A 86 2.10 -7.61 -15.06
C ARG A 86 3.24 -8.59 -15.34
N GLN A 87 4.36 -8.47 -14.64
CA GLN A 87 5.42 -9.48 -14.74
C GLN A 87 4.88 -10.80 -14.16
N SER A 88 4.87 -11.83 -15.02
CA SER A 88 4.36 -13.18 -14.75
C SER A 88 5.04 -13.79 -13.53
#